data_AF-A0A2T3NX09-F1
#
_entry.id   AF-A0A2T3NX09-F1
#
_cell.length_a   1.000
_cell.length_b   1.000
_cell.length_c   1.000
_cell.angle_alpha   90.00
_cell.angle_beta   90.00
_cell.angle_gamma   90.00
#
_symmetry.space_group_name_H-M   'P 1'
#
loop_
_entity.id
_entity.type
_entity.pdbx_description
1 polymer ?
#
loop_
_entity_poly.entity_id
_entity_poly.type
_entity_poly.pdbx_seq_one_letter_code
_entity_poly.pdbx_strand_id
1 'polypeptide(L)'
;MRPCLIILLLFSSQAMAYWAPKPDSQLVCESEFIVYGSYDARSKPTEVTPPGIHLAYIDVQAILAAPAEHMNINKLALKVPSPGAPVSSDMLFFQQGQQGLWFLSRTQDSAVYFTVRHPAQFKEMAIDGAELNDWKQRLSSFSCKKS
;
A
#
# COMPACT_ATOMS: atom_id res chain seq x y z
N MET A 1 47.41 -44.66 1.87
CA MET A 1 45.93 -44.55 1.76
C MET A 1 45.57 -43.09 2.02
N ARG A 2 45.21 -42.32 0.99
CA ARG A 2 44.82 -40.91 1.12
C ARG A 2 43.31 -40.82 1.31
N PRO A 3 42.78 -40.18 2.36
CA PRO A 3 41.35 -40.01 2.51
C PRO A 3 40.85 -38.99 1.49
N CYS A 4 39.92 -39.41 0.65
CA CYS A 4 39.19 -38.57 -0.28
C CYS A 4 38.21 -37.73 0.53
N LEU A 5 38.54 -36.46 0.77
CA LEU A 5 37.67 -35.50 1.44
C LEU A 5 36.53 -35.13 0.48
N ILE A 6 35.36 -35.76 0.66
CA ILE A 6 34.14 -35.43 -0.08
C ILE A 6 33.65 -34.07 0.43
N ILE A 7 33.86 -33.03 -0.38
CA ILE A 7 33.29 -31.70 -0.17
C ILE A 7 31.81 -31.77 -0.55
N LEU A 8 30.93 -31.86 0.46
CA LEU A 8 29.50 -31.66 0.29
C LEU A 8 29.26 -30.17 -0.03
N LEU A 9 29.09 -29.86 -1.31
CA LEU A 9 28.56 -28.57 -1.75
C LEU A 9 27.09 -28.50 -1.38
N LEU A 10 26.81 -27.87 -0.23
CA LEU A 10 25.48 -27.41 0.14
C LEU A 10 25.01 -26.39 -0.90
N PHE A 11 24.15 -26.84 -1.82
CA PHE A 11 23.36 -25.96 -2.67
C PHE A 11 22.45 -25.13 -1.76
N SER A 12 22.93 -23.95 -1.38
CA SER A 12 22.10 -22.92 -0.75
C SER A 12 21.10 -22.45 -1.81
N SER A 13 19.89 -22.97 -1.75
CA SER A 13 18.74 -22.38 -2.42
C SER A 13 18.60 -20.95 -1.90
N GLN A 14 18.96 -19.98 -2.73
CA GLN A 14 18.69 -18.58 -2.44
C GLN A 14 17.17 -18.42 -2.34
N ALA A 15 16.65 -18.41 -1.12
CA ALA A 15 15.28 -18.02 -0.86
C ALA A 15 15.18 -16.52 -1.18
N MET A 16 14.88 -16.21 -2.45
CA MET A 16 14.43 -14.89 -2.83
C MET A 16 13.14 -14.62 -2.06
N ALA A 17 13.21 -13.75 -1.05
CA ALA A 17 12.04 -13.29 -0.32
C ALA A 17 11.19 -12.45 -1.28
N TYR A 18 10.29 -13.12 -2.00
CA TYR A 18 9.32 -12.48 -2.89
C TYR A 18 8.01 -12.30 -2.13
N TRP A 19 7.37 -11.14 -2.30
CA TRP A 19 6.05 -10.88 -1.75
C TRP A 19 5.04 -11.89 -2.31
N ALA A 20 4.33 -12.58 -1.44
CA ALA A 20 3.29 -13.49 -1.89
C ALA A 20 2.23 -12.71 -2.69
N PRO A 21 1.80 -13.20 -3.87
CA PRO A 21 0.73 -12.55 -4.62
C PRO A 21 -0.52 -12.40 -3.73
N LYS A 22 -1.09 -11.19 -3.69
CA LYS A 22 -2.35 -10.92 -2.99
C LYS A 22 -3.48 -10.79 -4.02
N PRO A 23 -4.53 -11.62 -3.98
CA PRO A 23 -5.63 -11.54 -4.92
C PRO A 23 -6.43 -10.25 -4.73
N ASP A 24 -7.01 -9.74 -5.82
CA ASP A 24 -7.78 -8.49 -5.82
C ASP A 24 -8.95 -8.53 -4.81
N SER A 25 -9.63 -9.68 -4.65
CA SER A 25 -10.69 -9.83 -3.66
C SER A 25 -10.21 -9.59 -2.23
N GLN A 26 -9.02 -10.07 -1.89
CA GLN A 26 -8.42 -9.87 -0.57
C GLN A 26 -7.98 -8.41 -0.39
N LEU A 27 -7.37 -7.81 -1.41
CA LEU A 27 -7.04 -6.38 -1.38
C LEU A 27 -8.27 -5.51 -1.11
N VAL A 28 -9.37 -5.79 -1.80
CA VAL A 28 -10.63 -5.04 -1.66
C VAL A 28 -11.20 -5.21 -0.25
N CYS A 29 -11.24 -6.43 0.27
CA CYS A 29 -11.85 -6.70 1.58
C CYS A 29 -11.02 -6.22 2.77
N GLU A 30 -9.71 -6.10 2.63
CA GLU A 30 -8.81 -5.55 3.67
C GLU A 30 -8.66 -4.03 3.60
N SER A 31 -9.21 -3.40 2.56
CA SER A 31 -9.14 -1.95 2.36
C SER A 31 -10.35 -1.26 2.97
N GLU A 32 -10.09 -0.15 3.65
CA GLU A 32 -11.14 0.76 4.09
C GLU A 32 -11.43 1.81 3.03
N PHE A 33 -10.39 2.28 2.35
CA PHE A 33 -10.49 3.22 1.23
C PHE A 33 -9.88 2.61 -0.02
N ILE A 34 -10.56 2.79 -1.15
CA ILE A 34 -10.04 2.50 -2.47
C ILE A 34 -10.19 3.78 -3.29
N VAL A 35 -9.07 4.43 -3.57
CA VAL A 35 -9.05 5.78 -4.18
C VAL A 35 -8.07 5.83 -5.33
N TYR A 36 -8.41 6.60 -6.35
CA TYR A 36 -7.47 7.05 -7.37
C TYR A 36 -6.93 8.42 -6.97
N GLY A 37 -5.61 8.58 -7.02
CA GLY A 37 -4.97 9.83 -6.60
C GLY A 37 -3.46 9.82 -6.75
N SER A 38 -2.86 10.94 -6.36
CA SER A 38 -1.41 11.14 -6.42
C SER A 38 -0.78 11.22 -5.04
N TYR A 39 0.38 10.60 -4.89
CA TYR A 39 1.18 10.69 -3.68
C TYR A 39 1.83 12.07 -3.53
N ASP A 40 1.65 12.69 -2.38
CA ASP A 40 2.22 13.98 -2.00
C ASP A 40 3.03 13.85 -0.70
N ALA A 41 4.35 13.80 -0.83
CA ALA A 41 5.29 13.79 0.29
C ALA A 41 5.59 15.20 0.85
N ARG A 42 5.16 16.26 0.18
CA ARG A 42 5.51 17.64 0.53
C ARG A 42 4.51 18.29 1.47
N SER A 43 3.34 17.70 1.66
CA SER A 43 2.35 18.25 2.58
C SER A 43 2.88 18.15 4.00
N LYS A 44 3.08 19.32 4.62
CA LYS A 44 3.49 19.40 6.02
C LYS A 44 2.40 18.77 6.88
N PRO A 45 2.75 17.95 7.88
CA PRO A 45 1.77 17.46 8.84
C PRO A 45 1.09 18.66 9.49
N THR A 46 -0.24 18.68 9.48
CA THR A 46 -1.04 19.76 10.05
C THR A 46 -0.90 19.76 11.58
N GLU A 47 0.14 20.40 12.11
CA GLU A 47 0.45 20.79 13.51
C GLU A 47 0.23 19.80 14.68
N VAL A 48 -0.42 18.65 14.49
CA VAL A 48 -0.84 17.69 15.51
C VAL A 48 -0.47 16.27 15.06
N THR A 49 0.76 16.08 14.62
CA THR A 49 1.31 14.74 14.37
C THR A 49 2.15 14.34 15.58
N PRO A 50 1.84 13.21 16.23
CA PRO A 50 2.63 12.73 17.35
C PRO A 50 4.12 12.60 16.99
N PRO A 51 5.04 12.82 17.94
CA PRO A 51 6.48 12.64 17.71
C PRO A 51 6.79 11.26 17.13
N GLY A 52 7.64 11.21 16.10
CA GLY A 52 8.05 9.96 15.44
C GLY A 52 7.07 9.42 14.40
N ILE A 53 5.93 10.06 14.18
CA ILE A 53 5.03 9.74 13.07
C ILE A 53 5.38 10.62 11.87
N HIS A 54 5.61 9.98 10.73
CA HIS A 54 5.83 10.65 9.46
C HIS A 54 4.66 10.37 8.54
N LEU A 55 4.13 11.45 7.96
CA LEU A 55 2.98 11.42 7.10
C LEU A 55 3.35 11.94 5.72
N ALA A 56 2.84 11.24 4.71
CA ALA A 56 2.60 11.78 3.39
C ALA A 56 1.09 11.83 3.18
N TYR A 57 0.65 12.36 2.05
CA TYR A 57 -0.76 12.42 1.73
C TYR A 57 -1.04 11.84 0.35
N ILE A 58 -2.26 11.35 0.17
CA ILE A 58 -2.82 11.06 -1.15
C ILE A 58 -3.77 12.19 -1.49
N ASP A 59 -3.48 12.94 -2.54
CA ASP A 59 -4.43 13.89 -3.14
C ASP A 59 -5.45 13.07 -3.94
N VAL A 60 -6.67 12.97 -3.40
CA VAL A 60 -7.73 12.10 -3.91
C VAL A 60 -8.40 12.77 -5.10
N GLN A 61 -8.39 12.08 -6.23
CA GLN A 61 -9.01 12.53 -7.49
C GLN A 61 -10.31 11.78 -7.80
N ALA A 62 -10.41 10.51 -7.39
CA ALA A 62 -11.65 9.75 -7.42
C ALA A 62 -11.72 8.74 -6.26
N ILE A 63 -12.92 8.56 -5.72
CA ILE A 63 -13.20 7.55 -4.70
C ILE A 63 -13.96 6.41 -5.36
N LEU A 64 -13.48 5.18 -5.20
CA LEU A 64 -14.15 3.98 -5.70
C LEU A 64 -14.83 3.20 -4.57
N ALA A 65 -14.23 3.19 -3.37
CA ALA A 65 -14.84 2.65 -2.17
C ALA A 65 -14.37 3.44 -0.94
N ALA A 66 -15.30 3.78 -0.05
CA ALA A 66 -15.05 4.45 1.22
C ALA A 66 -16.26 4.24 2.16
N PRO A 67 -16.10 4.46 3.48
CA PRO A 67 -17.24 4.65 4.37
C PRO A 67 -18.12 5.81 3.88
N ALA A 68 -19.45 5.71 4.11
CA ALA A 68 -20.43 6.65 3.57
C ALA A 68 -20.17 8.10 4.02
N GLU A 69 -19.71 8.26 5.26
CA GLU A 69 -19.32 9.54 5.87
C GLU A 69 -18.09 10.19 5.22
N HIS A 70 -17.35 9.47 4.38
CA HIS A 70 -16.08 9.91 3.79
C HIS A 70 -16.10 9.96 2.26
N MET A 71 -17.28 10.00 1.63
CA MET A 71 -17.41 10.04 0.15
C MET A 71 -16.99 11.37 -0.49
N ASN A 72 -16.65 12.41 0.29
CA ASN A 72 -16.27 13.74 -0.20
C ASN A 72 -14.86 14.18 0.26
N ILE A 73 -13.97 13.23 0.55
CA ILE A 73 -12.61 13.54 0.97
C ILE A 73 -11.72 13.82 -0.24
N ASN A 74 -10.89 14.87 -0.12
CA ASN A 74 -9.96 15.26 -1.19
C ASN A 74 -8.50 14.94 -0.83
N LYS A 75 -8.25 14.51 0.42
CA LYS A 75 -6.92 14.25 0.94
C LYS A 75 -6.96 13.17 2.02
N LEU A 76 -6.07 12.19 1.93
CA LEU A 76 -5.92 11.11 2.91
C LEU A 76 -4.50 11.11 3.49
N ALA A 77 -4.36 11.00 4.80
CA ALA A 77 -3.06 10.93 5.47
C ALA A 77 -2.51 9.49 5.45
N LEU A 78 -1.36 9.30 4.81
CA LEU A 78 -0.65 8.04 4.72
C LEU A 78 0.54 8.05 5.69
N LYS A 79 0.57 7.08 6.62
CA LYS A 79 1.74 6.84 7.46
C LYS A 79 2.85 6.22 6.61
N VAL A 80 4.00 6.87 6.60
CA VAL A 80 5.18 6.47 5.83
C VAL A 80 6.40 6.26 6.72
N PRO A 81 7.41 5.51 6.27
CA PRO A 81 8.67 5.40 7.00
C PRO A 81 9.31 6.76 7.28
N SER A 82 9.95 6.89 8.44
CA SER A 82 10.67 8.11 8.81
C SER A 82 11.88 8.34 7.89
N PRO A 83 12.09 9.56 7.37
CA PRO A 83 13.32 9.89 6.67
C PRO A 83 14.54 9.64 7.56
N GLY A 84 15.45 8.76 7.11
CA GLY A 84 16.67 8.42 7.85
C GLY A 84 16.52 7.29 8.88
N ALA A 85 15.35 6.68 9.02
CA ALA A 85 15.22 5.44 9.79
C ALA A 85 15.94 4.27 9.10
N PRO A 86 16.37 3.23 9.85
CA PRO A 86 16.89 2.00 9.26
C PRO A 86 15.89 1.41 8.26
N VAL A 87 16.37 1.10 7.06
CA VAL A 87 15.54 0.51 6.00
C VAL A 87 15.36 -0.98 6.30
N SER A 88 14.11 -1.43 6.34
CA SER A 88 13.74 -2.84 6.37
C SER A 88 13.23 -3.29 5.00
N SER A 89 13.36 -4.58 4.69
CA SER A 89 12.98 -5.14 3.38
C SER A 89 11.48 -5.12 3.10
N ASP A 90 10.66 -4.91 4.12
CA ASP A 90 9.20 -4.78 4.03
C ASP A 90 8.72 -3.33 3.87
N MET A 91 9.64 -2.34 3.89
CA MET A 91 9.29 -0.95 3.72
C MET A 91 8.93 -0.62 2.28
N LEU A 92 7.86 0.17 2.11
CA LEU A 92 7.39 0.67 0.82
C LEU A 92 7.68 2.16 0.71
N PHE A 93 8.25 2.56 -0.43
CA PHE A 93 8.61 3.94 -0.73
C PHE A 93 7.90 4.38 -2.01
N PHE A 94 7.30 5.56 -1.96
CA PHE A 94 6.58 6.15 -3.08
C PHE A 94 7.25 7.45 -3.52
N GLN A 95 7.11 7.79 -4.80
CA GLN A 95 7.69 8.99 -5.38
C GLN A 95 6.68 10.13 -5.38
N GLN A 96 7.16 11.37 -5.19
CA GLN A 96 6.31 12.56 -5.29
C GLN A 96 5.57 12.58 -6.63
N GLY A 97 4.25 12.76 -6.57
CA GLY A 97 3.38 12.81 -7.75
C GLY A 97 3.03 11.43 -8.32
N GLN A 98 3.48 10.33 -7.72
CA GLN A 98 3.15 8.97 -8.18
C GLN A 98 1.64 8.76 -8.16
N GLN A 99 1.07 8.45 -9.33
CA GLN A 99 -0.37 8.35 -9.54
C GLN A 99 -0.80 6.90 -9.68
N GLY A 100 -1.98 6.58 -9.19
CA GLY A 100 -2.55 5.25 -9.33
C GLY A 100 -3.73 4.99 -8.43
N LEU A 101 -4.09 3.71 -8.35
CA LEU A 101 -5.11 3.20 -7.47
C LEU A 101 -4.49 2.74 -6.15
N TRP A 102 -5.03 3.25 -5.05
CA TRP A 102 -4.56 3.04 -3.69
C TRP A 102 -5.59 2.24 -2.90
N PHE A 103 -5.15 1.11 -2.37
CA PHE A 103 -5.92 0.21 -1.49
C PHE A 103 -5.45 0.45 -0.06
N LEU A 104 -6.15 1.33 0.66
CA LEU A 104 -5.69 1.88 1.92
C LEU A 104 -6.38 1.20 3.09
N SER A 105 -5.57 0.73 4.04
CA SER A 105 -6.05 0.15 5.29
C SER A 105 -5.71 1.06 6.46
N ARG A 106 -6.54 1.03 7.50
CA ARG A 106 -6.28 1.78 8.74
C ARG A 106 -5.01 1.30 9.41
N THR A 107 -4.23 2.24 9.94
CA THR A 107 -3.11 1.90 10.83
C THR A 107 -3.63 1.28 12.13
N GLN A 108 -2.89 0.35 12.74
CA GLN A 108 -3.31 -0.24 14.02
C GLN A 108 -3.16 0.76 15.18
N ASP A 109 -2.25 1.72 15.05
CA ASP A 109 -1.87 2.68 16.08
C ASP A 109 -2.60 4.03 15.96
N SER A 110 -3.42 4.23 14.93
CA SER A 110 -4.20 5.46 14.75
C SER A 110 -5.47 5.22 13.96
N ALA A 111 -6.57 5.81 14.44
CA ALA A 111 -7.85 5.84 13.75
C ALA A 111 -7.88 6.84 12.56
N VAL A 112 -6.87 7.70 12.45
CA VAL A 112 -6.83 8.82 11.49
C VAL A 112 -5.87 8.56 10.33
N TYR A 113 -4.89 7.68 10.51
CA TYR A 113 -3.86 7.42 9.50
C TYR A 113 -4.11 6.11 8.76
N PHE A 114 -3.77 6.12 7.49
CA PHE A 114 -3.84 4.97 6.60
C PHE A 114 -2.46 4.48 6.25
N THR A 115 -2.37 3.27 5.71
CA THR A 115 -1.11 2.67 5.32
C THR A 115 -1.27 1.71 4.15
N VAL A 116 -0.16 1.51 3.44
CA VAL A 116 0.05 0.44 2.46
C VAL A 116 1.09 -0.49 3.07
N ARG A 117 0.73 -1.75 3.29
CA ARG A 117 1.57 -2.80 3.89
C ARG A 117 2.06 -3.84 2.89
N HIS A 118 1.54 -3.80 1.66
CA HIS A 118 1.87 -4.75 0.63
C HIS A 118 1.99 -4.04 -0.73
N PRO A 119 2.97 -4.37 -1.59
CA PRO A 119 3.14 -3.72 -2.90
C PRO A 119 1.86 -3.76 -3.75
N ALA A 120 1.11 -4.87 -3.69
CA ALA A 120 -0.15 -5.03 -4.44
C ALA A 120 -1.27 -4.04 -4.03
N GLN A 121 -1.13 -3.31 -2.92
CA GLN A 121 -2.07 -2.26 -2.51
C GLN A 121 -1.88 -0.95 -3.26
N PHE A 122 -0.87 -0.86 -4.13
CA PHE A 122 -0.74 0.23 -5.08
C PHE A 122 -0.69 -0.35 -6.49
N LYS A 123 -1.49 0.22 -7.38
CA LYS A 123 -1.46 -0.11 -8.81
C LYS A 123 -1.22 1.17 -9.58
N GLU A 124 -0.05 1.27 -10.20
CA GLU A 124 0.26 2.39 -11.09
C GLU A 124 -0.68 2.33 -12.28
N MET A 125 -1.42 3.42 -12.50
CA MET A 125 -2.33 3.54 -13.62
C MET A 125 -2.56 5.00 -13.99
N ALA A 126 -2.74 5.24 -15.28
CA ALA A 126 -3.17 6.53 -15.77
C ALA A 126 -4.67 6.73 -15.48
N ILE A 127 -5.13 7.98 -15.44
CA ILE A 127 -6.57 8.29 -15.32
C ILE A 127 -7.34 8.01 -16.61
N ASP A 128 -6.88 7.07 -17.44
CA ASP A 128 -7.71 6.68 -18.57
C ASP A 128 -9.03 6.14 -18.00
N GLY A 129 -10.14 6.65 -18.53
CA GLY A 129 -11.44 6.32 -17.98
C GLY A 129 -11.75 4.83 -18.06
N ALA A 130 -11.05 4.06 -18.92
CA ALA A 130 -11.32 2.65 -19.15
C ALA A 130 -10.85 1.77 -17.99
N GLU A 131 -9.60 1.89 -17.56
CA GLU A 131 -9.04 1.10 -16.46
C GLU A 131 -9.73 1.45 -15.13
N LEU A 132 -9.96 2.74 -14.89
CA LEU A 132 -10.67 3.19 -13.69
C LEU A 132 -12.12 2.69 -13.66
N ASN A 133 -12.80 2.65 -14.81
CA ASN A 133 -14.16 2.13 -14.90
C ASN A 133 -14.21 0.59 -14.77
N ASP A 134 -13.23 -0.14 -15.29
CA ASP A 134 -13.09 -1.58 -15.04
C ASP A 134 -13.00 -1.86 -13.53
N TRP A 135 -12.16 -1.10 -12.83
CA TRP A 135 -12.08 -1.21 -11.36
C TRP A 135 -13.39 -0.91 -10.66
N LYS A 136 -14.12 0.14 -11.06
CA LYS A 136 -15.45 0.43 -10.50
C LYS A 136 -16.42 -0.74 -10.70
N GLN A 137 -16.40 -1.37 -11.88
CA GLN A 137 -17.23 -2.55 -12.15
C GLN A 137 -16.83 -3.75 -11.30
N ARG A 138 -15.53 -4.06 -11.22
CA ARG A 138 -15.01 -5.16 -10.39
C ARG A 138 -15.34 -4.98 -8.91
N LEU A 139 -15.26 -3.76 -8.39
CA LEU A 139 -15.59 -3.50 -6.99
C LEU A 139 -17.03 -3.84 -6.65
N SER A 140 -17.96 -3.67 -7.59
CA SER A 140 -19.36 -4.05 -7.39
C SER A 140 -19.60 -5.56 -7.33
N SER A 141 -18.65 -6.38 -7.82
CA SER A 141 -18.78 -7.85 -7.84
C SER A 141 -18.13 -8.54 -6.66
N PHE A 142 -17.29 -7.85 -5.88
CA PHE A 142 -16.68 -8.40 -4.68
C PHE A 142 -17.66 -8.39 -3.50
N SER A 143 -17.81 -9.55 -2.85
CA SER A 143 -18.58 -9.71 -1.61
C SER A 143 -17.64 -10.06 -0.47
N CYS A 144 -17.44 -9.11 0.44
CA CYS A 144 -16.58 -9.30 1.60
C CYS A 144 -17.39 -9.92 2.74
N LYS A 145 -17.11 -11.19 3.07
CA LYS A 145 -17.60 -11.79 4.31
C LYS A 145 -16.85 -11.15 5.47
N LYS A 146 -17.53 -10.30 6.24
CA LYS A 146 -17.02 -9.85 7.54
C LYS A 146 -16.96 -11.08 8.44
N SER A 147 -15.75 -11.55 8.78
CA SER A 147 -15.55 -12.56 9.82
C SER A 147 -15.59 -11.92 11.19
#